data_AF-A0A845R716-F1
#
_entry.id   AF-A0A845R716-F1
#
_cell.length_a   1.000
_cell.length_b   1.000
_cell.length_c   1.000
_cell.angle_alpha   90.00
_cell.angle_beta   90.00
_cell.angle_gamma   90.00
#
_symmetry.space_group_name_H-M   'P 1'
#
loop_
_entity.id
_entity.type
_entity.pdbx_description
1 polymer ?
#
loop_
_entity_poly.entity_id
_entity_poly.type
_entity_poly.pdbx_seq_one_letter_code
_entity_poly.pdbx_strand_id
1 'polypeptide(L)'
;MILLKLRIQKVLRENHADFIDSLRLSGIDVKRGGWSADAVEQNAQAGALSLIQFASQESISDRCRDIFLWTIAENLDKEERTSVMAWIFTAYEWTGRFPPYAIIQHMVDPTLFYEFCVSLQKYLHMYLQGYFSRTVNIV
;
A
#
# COMPACT_ATOMS: atom_id res chain seq x y z
N MET A 1 18.34 -2.33 5.83
CA MET A 1 17.03 -1.72 6.17
C MET A 1 17.07 -0.19 6.26
N ILE A 2 18.08 0.43 6.90
CA ILE A 2 18.17 1.91 7.08
C ILE A 2 18.17 2.67 5.74
N LEU A 3 18.93 2.21 4.73
CA LEU A 3 19.01 2.87 3.43
C LEU A 3 17.65 2.95 2.69
N LEU A 4 16.85 1.88 2.75
CA LEU A 4 15.52 1.86 2.13
C LEU A 4 14.56 2.84 2.82
N LYS A 5 14.64 2.95 4.16
CA LYS A 5 13.86 3.92 4.94
C LYS A 5 14.23 5.37 4.60
N LEU A 6 15.53 5.65 4.45
CA LEU A 6 15.98 6.99 4.03
C LEU A 6 15.51 7.34 2.61
N ARG A 7 15.50 6.35 1.71
CA ARG A 7 15.02 6.53 0.34
C ARG A 7 13.53 6.88 0.30
N ILE A 8 12.67 6.11 0.99
CA ILE A 8 11.24 6.41 1.01
C ILE A 8 10.95 7.74 1.69
N GLN A 9 11.69 8.12 2.74
CA GLN A 9 11.58 9.46 3.34
C GLN A 9 11.94 10.58 2.37
N LYS A 10 12.95 10.38 1.51
CA LYS A 10 13.29 11.34 0.46
C LYS A 10 12.14 11.50 -0.53
N VAL A 11 11.58 10.38 -1.01
CA VAL A 11 10.42 10.36 -1.91
C VAL A 11 9.22 11.07 -1.30
N LEU A 12 8.91 10.82 -0.03
CA LEU A 12 7.82 11.47 0.70
C LEU A 12 7.99 12.99 0.77
N ARG A 13 9.23 13.48 0.96
CA ARG A 13 9.50 14.93 0.97
C ARG A 13 9.39 15.55 -0.42
N GLU A 14 9.94 14.88 -1.44
CA GLU A 14 9.97 15.41 -2.81
C GLU A 14 8.59 15.47 -3.45
N ASN A 15 7.70 14.52 -3.10
CA ASN A 15 6.35 14.41 -3.68
C ASN A 15 5.27 14.87 -2.69
N HIS A 16 5.63 15.56 -1.60
CA HIS A 16 4.71 15.85 -0.51
C HIS A 16 3.45 16.61 -0.97
N ALA A 17 3.61 17.65 -1.80
CA ALA A 17 2.47 18.42 -2.30
C ALA A 17 1.51 17.54 -3.13
N ASP A 18 2.06 16.77 -4.05
CA ASP A 18 1.29 15.88 -4.93
C ASP A 18 0.57 14.79 -4.12
N PHE A 19 1.19 14.25 -3.07
CA PHE A 19 0.56 13.28 -2.17
C PHE A 19 -0.59 13.89 -1.39
N ILE A 20 -0.45 15.12 -0.88
CA ILE A 20 -1.55 15.79 -0.17
C ILE A 20 -2.72 16.07 -1.12
N ASP A 21 -2.44 16.50 -2.35
CA ASP A 21 -3.49 16.78 -3.34
C ASP A 21 -4.19 15.48 -3.79
N SER A 22 -3.43 14.41 -4.03
CA SER A 22 -3.95 13.07 -4.34
C SER A 22 -4.84 12.53 -3.21
N LEU A 23 -4.38 12.60 -1.97
CA LEU A 23 -5.16 12.19 -0.80
C LEU A 23 -6.45 13.00 -0.68
N ARG A 24 -6.40 14.31 -0.92
CA ARG A 24 -7.59 15.17 -0.90
C ARG A 24 -8.61 14.78 -1.95
N LEU A 25 -8.17 14.42 -3.17
CA LEU A 25 -9.06 13.90 -4.22
C LEU A 25 -9.75 12.59 -3.82
N SER A 26 -9.12 11.81 -2.95
CA SER A 26 -9.68 10.57 -2.38
C SER A 26 -10.50 10.79 -1.10
N GLY A 27 -10.77 12.05 -0.72
CA GLY A 27 -11.57 12.39 0.46
C GLY A 27 -10.79 12.45 1.78
N ILE A 28 -9.45 12.50 1.72
CA ILE A 28 -8.57 12.58 2.90
C ILE A 28 -7.93 13.97 2.98
N ASP A 29 -8.44 14.84 3.86
CA ASP A 29 -7.87 16.17 4.11
C ASP A 29 -6.86 16.12 5.26
N VAL A 30 -5.61 15.78 4.92
CA VAL A 30 -4.50 15.70 5.89
C VAL A 30 -4.26 17.02 6.62
N LYS A 31 -4.37 18.16 5.91
CA LYS A 31 -4.06 19.49 6.49
C LYS A 31 -5.03 19.86 7.60
N ARG A 32 -6.28 19.39 7.53
CA ARG A 32 -7.31 19.61 8.54
C ARG A 32 -7.48 18.45 9.51
N GLY A 33 -6.71 17.37 9.37
CA GLY A 33 -6.91 16.13 10.13
C GLY A 33 -8.28 15.50 9.87
N GLY A 34 -8.86 15.72 8.68
CA GLY A 34 -10.24 15.38 8.37
C GLY A 34 -10.35 14.28 7.32
N TRP A 35 -10.70 13.07 7.74
CA TRP A 35 -11.05 11.95 6.87
C TRP A 35 -12.05 11.03 7.57
N SER A 36 -12.86 10.30 6.79
CA SER A 36 -13.74 9.25 7.32
C SER A 36 -13.04 7.90 7.28
N ALA A 37 -13.49 6.96 8.12
CA ALA A 37 -13.06 5.57 8.05
C ALA A 37 -13.30 4.97 6.65
N ASP A 38 -14.43 5.30 6.02
CA ASP A 38 -14.78 4.84 4.67
C ASP A 38 -13.75 5.29 3.61
N ALA A 39 -13.26 6.53 3.69
CA ALA A 39 -12.26 7.04 2.75
C ALA A 39 -10.93 6.27 2.88
N VAL A 40 -10.53 5.96 4.11
CA VAL A 40 -9.33 5.14 4.38
C VAL A 40 -9.55 3.69 3.91
N GLU A 41 -10.71 3.10 4.16
CA GLU A 41 -11.05 1.75 3.69
C GLU A 41 -11.02 1.64 2.16
N GLN A 42 -11.59 2.61 1.44
CA GLN A 42 -11.57 2.63 -0.02
C GLN A 42 -10.15 2.72 -0.58
N ASN A 43 -9.31 3.59 -0.01
CA ASN A 43 -7.90 3.69 -0.40
C ASN A 43 -7.15 2.38 -0.11
N ALA A 44 -7.40 1.76 1.04
CA ALA A 44 -6.77 0.51 1.43
C ALA A 44 -7.19 -0.66 0.53
N GLN A 45 -8.47 -0.73 0.14
CA GLN A 45 -8.97 -1.72 -0.81
C GLN A 45 -8.30 -1.56 -2.18
N ALA A 46 -8.22 -0.33 -2.69
CA ALA A 46 -7.54 -0.04 -3.95
C ALA A 46 -6.03 -0.38 -3.87
N GLY A 47 -5.38 -0.08 -2.74
CA GLY A 47 -4.00 -0.46 -2.47
C GLY A 47 -3.79 -1.98 -2.46
N ALA A 48 -4.70 -2.74 -1.84
CA ALA A 48 -4.67 -4.20 -1.84
C ALA A 48 -4.79 -4.76 -3.27
N LEU A 49 -5.73 -4.24 -4.07
CA LEU A 49 -5.90 -4.64 -5.47
C LEU A 49 -4.63 -4.36 -6.29
N SER A 50 -4.01 -3.20 -6.12
CA SER A 50 -2.74 -2.87 -6.77
C SER A 50 -1.64 -3.87 -6.40
N LEU A 51 -1.51 -4.24 -5.13
CA LEU A 51 -0.53 -5.25 -4.67
C LEU A 51 -0.81 -6.63 -5.25
N ILE A 52 -2.08 -7.05 -5.28
CA ILE A 52 -2.49 -8.34 -5.86
C ILE A 52 -2.15 -8.38 -7.36
N GLN A 53 -2.49 -7.33 -8.11
CA GLN A 53 -2.16 -7.21 -9.53
C GLN A 53 -0.66 -7.22 -9.76
N PHE A 54 0.11 -6.49 -8.95
CA PHE A 54 1.57 -6.49 -9.01
C PHE A 54 2.15 -7.89 -8.77
N ALA A 55 1.58 -8.66 -7.84
CA ALA A 55 2.07 -9.99 -7.49
C ALA A 55 1.51 -11.11 -8.40
N SER A 56 0.50 -10.83 -9.22
CA SER A 56 -0.16 -11.79 -10.13
C SER A 56 0.33 -11.68 -11.58
N GLN A 57 1.55 -11.21 -11.80
CA GLN A 57 2.14 -11.17 -13.14
C GLN A 57 2.36 -12.59 -13.67
N GLU A 58 2.24 -12.79 -14.99
CA GLU A 58 2.31 -14.12 -15.63
C GLU A 58 3.58 -14.92 -15.27
N SER A 59 4.70 -14.23 -15.01
CA SER A 59 5.97 -14.84 -14.61
C SER A 59 6.06 -15.23 -13.13
N ILE A 60 5.05 -14.89 -12.31
CA ILE A 60 5.05 -15.11 -10.86
C ILE A 60 4.07 -16.24 -10.55
N SER A 61 4.58 -17.31 -9.92
CA SER A 61 3.71 -18.41 -9.48
C SER A 61 2.73 -17.97 -8.39
N ASP A 62 1.56 -18.60 -8.34
CA ASP A 62 0.56 -18.44 -7.27
C ASP A 62 1.17 -18.54 -5.86
N ARG A 63 2.10 -19.48 -5.65
CA ARG A 63 2.80 -19.64 -4.37
C ARG A 63 3.66 -18.43 -4.03
N CYS A 64 4.40 -17.89 -5.00
CA CYS A 64 5.23 -16.70 -4.81
C CYS A 64 4.36 -15.47 -4.53
N ARG A 65 3.26 -15.30 -5.26
CA ARG A 65 2.26 -14.26 -5.02
C ARG A 65 1.74 -14.32 -3.59
N ASP A 66 1.27 -15.49 -3.16
CA ASP A 66 0.62 -15.65 -1.86
C ASP A 66 1.64 -15.43 -0.71
N ILE A 67 2.88 -15.90 -0.86
CA ILE A 67 3.97 -15.61 0.11
C ILE A 67 4.27 -14.10 0.18
N PHE A 68 4.33 -13.41 -0.97
CA PHE A 68 4.59 -11.97 -1.02
C PHE A 68 3.49 -11.20 -0.28
N LEU A 69 2.23 -11.45 -0.62
CA LEU A 69 1.08 -10.76 -0.01
C LEU A 69 0.93 -11.09 1.48
N TRP A 70 1.16 -12.34 1.87
CA TRP A 70 1.14 -12.76 3.27
C TRP A 70 2.24 -12.07 4.08
N THR A 71 3.46 -11.98 3.55
CA THR A 71 4.58 -11.29 4.22
C THR A 71 4.27 -9.81 4.46
N ILE A 72 3.57 -9.15 3.52
CA ILE A 72 3.09 -7.78 3.73
C ILE A 72 2.08 -7.76 4.87
N ALA A 73 1.01 -8.54 4.75
CA ALA A 73 -0.10 -8.54 5.71
C ALA A 73 0.36 -8.78 7.15
N GLU A 74 1.28 -9.71 7.37
CA GLU A 74 1.80 -10.07 8.71
C GLU A 74 2.69 -9.01 9.36
N ASN A 75 3.15 -7.99 8.61
CA ASN A 75 4.06 -6.98 9.13
C ASN A 75 3.48 -5.56 9.05
N LEU A 76 2.24 -5.42 8.56
CA LEU A 76 1.50 -4.17 8.51
C LEU A 76 0.89 -3.76 9.85
N ASP A 77 0.87 -4.60 10.89
CA ASP A 77 0.38 -4.25 12.22
C ASP A 77 1.49 -4.01 13.28
N LYS A 78 2.75 -4.21 12.89
CA LYS A 78 3.92 -4.17 13.77
C LYS A 78 4.69 -2.85 13.68
N GLU A 79 5.77 -2.76 14.45
CA GLU A 79 6.79 -1.70 14.35
C GLU A 79 7.46 -1.65 12.95
N GLU A 80 7.27 -2.71 12.15
CA GLU A 80 7.88 -2.86 10.84
C GLU A 80 7.14 -2.19 9.69
N ARG A 81 5.94 -1.61 9.90
CA ARG A 81 5.12 -0.94 8.85
C ARG A 81 5.92 -0.07 7.88
N THR A 82 6.82 0.78 8.41
CA THR A 82 7.66 1.65 7.58
C THR A 82 8.66 0.85 6.72
N SER A 83 9.24 -0.22 7.28
CA SER A 83 10.13 -1.13 6.54
C SER A 83 9.37 -1.85 5.43
N VAL A 84 8.15 -2.31 5.69
CA VAL A 84 7.28 -2.96 4.72
C VAL A 84 6.97 -2.02 3.56
N MET A 85 6.60 -0.76 3.84
CA MET A 85 6.34 0.22 2.78
C MET A 85 7.59 0.52 1.95
N ALA A 86 8.75 0.65 2.59
CA ALA A 86 10.01 0.84 1.88
C ALA A 86 10.35 -0.37 0.99
N TRP A 87 10.06 -1.59 1.44
CA TRP A 87 10.24 -2.80 0.65
C TRP A 87 9.26 -2.89 -0.53
N ILE A 88 7.98 -2.61 -0.32
CA ILE A 88 6.96 -2.53 -1.39
C ILE A 88 7.41 -1.52 -2.46
N PHE A 89 7.80 -0.32 -2.05
CA PHE A 89 8.30 0.72 -2.95
C PHE A 89 9.49 0.22 -3.79
N THR A 90 10.46 -0.41 -3.13
CA THR A 90 11.68 -0.93 -3.79
C THR A 90 11.34 -2.05 -4.78
N ALA A 91 10.39 -2.93 -4.43
CA ALA A 91 9.95 -4.02 -5.31
C ALA A 91 9.35 -3.49 -6.62
N TYR A 92 8.53 -2.44 -6.55
CA TYR A 92 7.98 -1.78 -7.73
C TYR A 92 9.08 -1.13 -8.59
N GLU A 93 10.00 -0.36 -7.96
CA GLU A 93 11.11 0.27 -8.68
C GLU A 93 11.98 -0.75 -9.44
N TRP A 94 12.30 -1.88 -8.81
CA TRP A 94 13.11 -2.93 -9.44
C TRP A 94 12.45 -3.57 -10.66
N THR A 95 11.12 -3.58 -10.72
CA THR A 95 10.39 -4.09 -11.88
C THR A 95 10.18 -3.02 -12.98
N GLY A 96 10.75 -1.82 -12.82
CA GLY A 96 10.57 -0.71 -13.75
C GLY A 96 9.13 -0.18 -13.83
N ARG A 97 8.29 -0.54 -12.84
CA ARG A 97 6.90 -0.11 -12.77
C ARG A 97 6.79 1.25 -12.10
N PHE A 98 5.68 1.94 -12.37
CA PHE A 98 5.35 3.17 -11.65
C PHE A 98 5.36 2.92 -10.14
N PRO A 99 6.02 3.79 -9.35
CA PRO A 99 6.06 3.59 -7.92
C PRO A 99 4.65 3.53 -7.31
N PRO A 100 4.46 2.81 -6.18
CA PRO A 100 3.16 2.61 -5.58
C PRO A 100 2.74 3.84 -4.76
N TYR A 101 2.66 5.00 -5.40
CA TYR A 101 2.35 6.29 -4.78
C TYR A 101 0.99 6.29 -4.08
N ALA A 102 -0.02 5.65 -4.68
CA ALA A 102 -1.32 5.47 -4.05
C ALA A 102 -1.25 4.70 -2.71
N ILE A 103 -0.21 3.90 -2.48
CA ILE A 103 0.02 3.21 -1.21
C ILE A 103 0.86 4.09 -0.28
N ILE A 104 2.03 4.53 -0.73
CA ILE A 104 3.00 5.21 0.13
C ILE A 104 2.60 6.64 0.51
N GLN A 105 1.68 7.28 -0.22
CA GLN A 105 1.18 8.63 0.10
C GLN A 105 0.60 8.72 1.51
N HIS A 106 0.04 7.64 2.06
CA HIS A 106 -0.52 7.62 3.41
C HIS A 106 0.53 7.81 4.50
N MET A 107 1.81 7.64 4.20
CA MET A 107 2.92 7.85 5.14
C MET A 107 3.20 9.32 5.47
N VAL A 108 2.52 10.28 4.82
CA VAL A 108 2.68 11.71 5.09
C VAL A 108 2.15 12.12 6.47
N ASP A 109 1.22 11.35 7.03
CA ASP A 109 0.69 11.54 8.38
C ASP A 109 0.72 10.20 9.18
N PRO A 110 1.27 10.17 10.40
CA PRO A 110 1.40 8.92 11.16
C PRO A 110 0.07 8.25 11.54
N THR A 111 -0.98 9.03 11.82
CA THR A 111 -2.29 8.51 12.23
C THR A 111 -3.00 7.91 11.03
N LEU A 112 -3.04 8.64 9.91
CA LEU A 112 -3.54 8.16 8.64
C LEU A 112 -2.80 6.88 8.20
N PHE A 113 -1.47 6.89 8.31
CA PHE A 113 -0.65 5.75 7.92
C PHE A 113 -1.01 4.49 8.71
N TYR A 114 -1.23 4.64 10.02
CA TYR A 114 -1.63 3.54 10.88
C TYR A 114 -3.00 2.98 10.47
N GLU A 115 -4.01 3.84 10.31
CA GLU A 115 -5.37 3.43 9.91
C GLU A 115 -5.40 2.75 8.54
N PHE A 116 -4.64 3.31 7.59
CA PHE A 116 -4.47 2.73 6.27
C PHE A 116 -3.82 1.34 6.35
N CYS A 117 -2.76 1.16 7.13
CA CYS A 117 -2.09 -0.15 7.26
C CYS A 117 -3.01 -1.21 7.87
N VAL A 118 -3.80 -0.87 8.88
CA VAL A 118 -4.78 -1.79 9.49
C VAL A 118 -5.83 -2.21 8.44
N SER A 119 -6.35 -1.25 7.68
CA SER A 119 -7.33 -1.52 6.64
C SER A 119 -6.73 -2.34 5.48
N LEU A 120 -5.50 -2.03 5.07
CA LEU A 120 -4.80 -2.74 4.01
C LEU A 120 -4.54 -4.20 4.39
N GLN A 121 -4.12 -4.44 5.65
CA GLN A 121 -3.93 -5.78 6.20
C GLN A 121 -5.23 -6.60 6.10
N LYS A 122 -6.36 -6.04 6.54
CA LYS A 122 -7.69 -6.66 6.43
C LYS A 122 -7.98 -7.13 4.99
N TYR A 123 -7.80 -6.27 3.99
CA TYR A 123 -8.09 -6.64 2.60
C TYR A 123 -7.13 -7.68 2.03
N LEU A 124 -5.85 -7.64 2.40
CA LEU A 124 -4.87 -8.66 2.00
C LEU A 124 -5.21 -10.03 2.61
N HIS A 125 -5.59 -10.08 3.89
CA HIS A 125 -6.04 -11.33 4.53
C HIS A 125 -7.32 -11.86 3.89
N MET A 126 -8.28 -10.99 3.58
CA MET A 126 -9.50 -11.40 2.86
C MET A 126 -9.17 -12.07 1.52
N TYR A 127 -8.23 -11.52 0.75
CA TYR A 127 -7.78 -12.14 -0.51
C TYR A 127 -7.12 -13.50 -0.27
N LEU A 128 -6.18 -13.59 0.68
CA LEU A 128 -5.45 -14.82 1.00
C LEU A 128 -6.37 -15.95 1.51
N GLN A 129 -7.47 -15.59 2.17
CA GLN A 129 -8.49 -16.53 2.65
C GLN A 129 -9.55 -16.89 1.58
N GLY A 130 -9.47 -16.30 0.38
CA GLY A 130 -10.37 -16.61 -0.73
C GLY A 130 -11.71 -15.87 -0.72
N TYR A 131 -11.87 -14.82 0.10
CA TYR A 131 -13.08 -13.97 0.09
C TYR A 131 -13.18 -13.08 -1.15
N PHE A 132 -12.06 -12.83 -1.81
CA PHE A 132 -12.02 -12.31 -3.18
C PHE A 132 -11.76 -13.49 -4.11
N SER A 133 -12.61 -13.71 -5.12
CA SER A 133 -12.31 -14.70 -6.14
C SER A 133 -10.96 -14.36 -6.80
N ARG A 134 -10.12 -15.37 -7.06
CA ARG A 134 -8.89 -15.28 -7.88
C ARG A 134 -9.15 -14.87 -9.34
N THR A 135 -10.36 -14.41 -9.63
CA THR A 135 -10.89 -14.00 -10.91
C THR A 135 -11.52 -12.62 -10.72
N VAL A 136 -10.69 -11.58 -10.80
CA VAL A 136 -11.18 -10.31 -11.32
C VAL A 136 -10.69 -10.28 -12.76
N ASN A 137 -11.57 -10.64 -13.69
CA ASN A 137 -11.45 -10.18 -15.06
C ASN A 137 -11.44 -8.65 -14.97
N ILE A 138 -10.25 -8.07 -15.16
CA ILE A 138 -10.11 -6.64 -15.40
C ILE A 138 -10.58 -6.46 -16.84
N VAL A 139 -11.76 -5.84 -17.00
CA VAL A 139 -12.18 -5.20 -18.26
C VAL A 139 -11.62 -3.80 -18.26
#